data_AF-A0A7R9ECA3-F1
#
_entry.id   AF-A0A7R9ECA3-F1
#
_cell.length_a   1.000
_cell.length_b   1.000
_cell.length_c   1.000
_cell.angle_alpha   90.00
_cell.angle_beta   90.00
_cell.angle_gamma   90.00
#
_symmetry.space_group_name_H-M   'P 1'
#
loop_
_entity.id
_entity.type
_entity.pdbx_description
1 polymer ?
#
loop_
_entity_poly.entity_id
_entity_poly.type
_entity_poly.pdbx_seq_one_letter_code
_entity_poly.pdbx_strand_id
1 'polypeptide(L)'
;MKCVSPYSLLRVQVGRDFGARDVGSLTQRFMRIERFMPFWAEELTSVTTPFEAGHGHRVKLDKEYFIGKFALQRQKDQGVTKRLVFFHLEDVDPNQHVWPWGGEPIYRNNECVGHVTSAGYGFTLSKLVCLGFIRHPGRNKGTRQIITEEFIMARNAKYELDIAGSRVVVKPHIHAPYFATANIDNSKKKYRPTVVNIKSPENIRLPYTA
;
A
#
# COMPACT_ATOMS: atom_id res chain seq x y z
N MET A 1 27.19 10.10 32.62
CA MET A 1 25.94 9.67 31.95
C MET A 1 26.31 8.79 30.76
N LYS A 2 25.91 7.51 30.74
CA LYS A 2 26.00 6.71 29.51
C LYS A 2 24.77 7.02 28.66
N CYS A 3 24.96 7.62 27.49
CA CYS A 3 23.87 7.79 26.53
C CYS A 3 23.48 6.41 26.00
N VAL A 4 22.42 5.83 26.57
CA VAL A 4 21.80 4.62 26.02
C VAL A 4 20.95 5.05 24.84
N SER A 5 21.17 4.44 23.68
CA SER A 5 20.35 4.72 22.49
C SER A 5 18.88 4.45 22.81
N PRO A 6 17.95 5.35 22.43
CA PRO A 6 16.51 5.12 22.60
C PRO A 6 16.04 3.77 22.05
N TYR A 7 16.70 3.28 20.99
CA TYR A 7 16.43 1.98 20.39
C TYR A 7 16.78 0.80 21.32
N SER A 8 17.94 0.82 21.98
CA SER A 8 18.33 -0.29 22.87
C SER A 8 17.46 -0.34 24.13
N LEU A 9 17.03 0.83 24.61
CA LEU A 9 16.08 0.95 25.71
C LEU A 9 14.71 0.34 25.34
N LEU A 10 14.14 0.73 24.21
CA LEU A 10 12.86 0.21 23.74
C LEU A 10 12.91 -1.29 23.46
N ARG A 11 13.97 -1.79 22.81
CA ARG A 11 14.07 -3.21 22.45
C ARG A 11 14.32 -4.11 23.66
N VAL A 12 15.26 -3.73 24.53
CA VAL A 12 15.79 -4.63 25.56
C VAL A 12 15.04 -4.50 26.89
N GLN A 13 14.63 -3.29 27.28
CA GLN A 13 14.07 -3.05 28.61
C GLN A 13 12.54 -3.05 28.63
N VAL A 14 11.90 -2.54 27.59
CA VAL A 14 10.44 -2.37 27.57
C VAL A 14 9.77 -3.38 26.64
N GLY A 15 10.33 -3.57 25.44
CA GLY A 15 9.67 -4.32 24.36
C GLY A 15 9.78 -5.83 24.47
N ARG A 16 10.73 -6.36 25.26
CA ARG A 16 10.97 -7.81 25.35
C ARG A 16 9.74 -8.57 25.87
N ASP A 17 9.09 -8.04 26.90
CA ASP A 17 7.91 -8.65 27.52
C ASP A 17 6.68 -8.63 26.60
N PHE A 18 6.65 -7.71 25.63
CA PHE A 18 5.62 -7.62 24.60
C PHE A 18 5.99 -8.35 23.30
N GLY A 19 7.12 -9.08 23.28
CA GLY A 19 7.58 -9.80 22.10
C GLY A 19 8.02 -8.89 20.95
N ALA A 20 8.47 -7.65 21.24
CA ALA A 20 8.97 -6.73 20.23
C ALA A 20 10.16 -7.34 19.46
N ARG A 21 10.15 -7.19 18.15
CA ARG A 21 11.19 -7.70 17.24
C ARG A 21 11.58 -6.64 16.23
N ASP A 22 12.82 -6.74 15.77
CA ASP A 22 13.29 -5.95 14.64
C ASP A 22 12.57 -6.41 13.37
N VAL A 23 12.17 -5.44 12.55
CA VAL A 23 11.50 -5.68 11.26
C VAL A 23 12.30 -5.04 10.14
N GLY A 24 12.45 -5.77 9.03
CA GLY A 24 13.16 -5.28 7.85
C GLY A 24 12.32 -4.33 7.00
N SER A 25 12.98 -3.62 6.10
CA SER A 25 12.34 -2.74 5.11
C SER A 25 11.41 -3.49 4.15
N LEU A 26 11.74 -4.74 3.79
CA LEU A 26 10.87 -5.58 2.96
C LEU A 26 9.55 -5.91 3.65
N THR A 27 9.58 -6.20 4.95
CA THR A 27 8.36 -6.42 5.73
C THR A 27 7.48 -5.17 5.72
N GLN A 28 8.07 -3.99 5.88
CA GLN A 28 7.35 -2.71 5.78
C GLN A 28 6.75 -2.51 4.39
N ARG A 29 7.49 -2.84 3.31
CA ARG A 29 7.00 -2.77 1.92
C ARG A 29 5.80 -3.70 1.70
N PHE A 30 5.84 -4.92 2.21
CA PHE A 30 4.74 -5.86 2.05
C PHE A 30 3.49 -5.44 2.84
N MET A 31 3.67 -5.02 4.10
CA MET A 31 2.57 -4.53 4.93
C MET A 31 1.90 -3.28 4.35
N ARG A 32 2.67 -2.35 3.76
CA ARG A 32 2.08 -1.14 3.16
C ARG A 32 1.29 -1.44 1.89
N ILE A 33 1.76 -2.38 1.06
CA ILE A 33 1.03 -2.83 -0.12
C ILE A 33 -0.27 -3.51 0.30
N GLU A 34 -0.21 -4.43 1.26
CA GLU A 34 -1.39 -5.14 1.80
C GLU A 34 -2.45 -4.17 2.34
N ARG A 35 -2.03 -3.05 2.94
CA ARG A 35 -2.91 -1.97 3.45
C ARG A 35 -3.38 -0.98 2.37
N PHE A 36 -3.09 -1.24 1.10
CA PHE A 36 -3.32 -0.31 -0.01
C PHE A 36 -2.76 1.10 0.27
N MET A 37 -1.53 1.16 0.78
CA MET A 37 -0.82 2.41 1.02
C MET A 37 0.17 2.69 -0.12
N PRO A 38 -0.05 3.73 -0.93
CA PRO A 38 0.84 4.09 -2.02
C PRO A 38 2.14 4.70 -1.47
N PHE A 39 3.24 4.44 -2.15
CA PHE A 39 4.56 4.93 -1.77
C PHE A 39 5.02 6.07 -2.69
N TRP A 40 5.78 7.01 -2.13
CA TRP A 40 6.38 8.09 -2.91
C TRP A 40 7.44 7.52 -3.85
N ALA A 41 7.55 8.08 -5.06
CA ALA A 41 8.39 7.61 -6.17
C ALA A 41 7.91 6.36 -6.91
N GLU A 42 7.09 5.49 -6.31
CA GLU A 42 6.46 4.36 -7.02
C GLU A 42 5.05 4.73 -7.50
N GLU A 43 4.08 4.84 -6.59
CA GLU A 43 2.69 5.20 -6.94
C GLU A 43 2.46 6.72 -6.94
N LEU A 44 3.08 7.43 -6.01
CA LEU A 44 2.95 8.88 -5.88
C LEU A 44 4.16 9.54 -6.53
N THR A 45 3.91 10.19 -7.66
CA THR A 45 4.90 10.91 -8.46
C THR A 45 4.35 12.28 -8.84
N SER A 46 5.18 13.16 -9.37
CA SER A 46 4.77 14.50 -9.82
C SER A 46 3.71 14.48 -10.93
N VAL A 47 3.54 13.34 -11.60
CA VAL A 47 2.56 13.12 -12.68
C VAL A 47 1.30 12.42 -12.21
N THR A 48 1.21 12.05 -10.94
CA THR A 48 0.06 11.34 -10.38
C THR A 48 -0.67 12.23 -9.38
N THR A 49 -1.98 12.34 -9.59
CA THR A 49 -2.85 13.15 -8.74
C THR A 49 -3.44 12.33 -7.59
N PRO A 50 -3.81 12.96 -6.46
CA PRO A 50 -4.45 12.26 -5.35
C PRO A 50 -5.76 11.54 -5.73
N PHE A 51 -6.48 12.04 -6.73
CA PHE A 51 -7.69 11.38 -7.25
C PHE A 51 -7.37 10.12 -8.04
N GLU A 52 -6.30 10.11 -8.86
CA GLU A 52 -5.86 8.90 -9.55
C GLU A 52 -5.33 7.85 -8.57
N ALA A 53 -4.70 8.27 -7.48
CA ALA A 53 -4.20 7.39 -6.42
C ALA A 53 -5.30 6.85 -5.48
N GLY A 54 -6.56 7.25 -5.64
CA GLY A 54 -7.67 6.79 -4.78
C GLY A 54 -7.74 7.46 -3.39
N HIS A 55 -6.93 8.50 -3.15
CA HIS A 55 -6.89 9.23 -1.88
C HIS A 55 -7.54 10.62 -1.94
N GLY A 56 -8.52 10.81 -2.83
CA GLY A 56 -9.24 12.07 -2.97
C GLY A 56 -9.86 12.58 -1.66
N HIS A 57 -10.28 11.69 -0.77
CA HIS A 57 -10.83 12.02 0.55
C HIS A 57 -9.84 12.74 1.49
N ARG A 58 -8.53 12.65 1.21
CA ARG A 58 -7.49 13.36 1.99
C ARG A 58 -7.30 14.81 1.54
N VAL A 59 -7.88 15.21 0.41
CA VAL A 59 -7.76 16.56 -0.14
C VAL A 59 -8.94 17.42 0.33
N LYS A 60 -8.65 18.44 1.14
CA LYS A 60 -9.64 19.43 1.57
C LYS A 60 -9.79 20.54 0.53
N LEU A 61 -10.69 20.35 -0.43
CA LEU A 61 -10.97 21.34 -1.48
C LEU A 61 -11.58 22.64 -0.92
N ASP A 62 -12.26 22.56 0.23
CA ASP A 62 -12.92 23.71 0.87
C ASP A 62 -11.92 24.69 1.51
N LYS A 63 -10.65 24.30 1.68
CA LYS A 63 -9.61 25.21 2.16
C LYS A 63 -9.45 26.36 1.15
N GLU A 64 -9.37 27.60 1.64
CA GLU A 64 -9.29 28.81 0.80
C GLU A 64 -8.25 28.68 -0.33
N TYR A 65 -6.99 28.37 0.01
CA TYR A 65 -5.92 28.18 -0.97
C TYR A 65 -4.91 27.07 -0.59
N PHE A 66 -4.45 26.35 -1.61
CA PHE A 66 -3.25 25.51 -1.58
C PHE A 66 -2.74 25.28 -3.02
N ILE A 67 -1.45 24.95 -3.15
CA ILE A 67 -0.80 24.71 -4.44
C ILE A 67 -1.49 23.52 -5.14
N GLY A 68 -2.00 23.75 -6.35
CA GLY A 68 -2.70 22.72 -7.15
C GLY A 68 -4.22 22.64 -6.93
N LYS A 69 -4.83 23.48 -6.06
CA LYS A 69 -6.29 23.47 -5.81
C LYS A 69 -7.12 23.56 -7.08
N PHE A 70 -6.84 24.55 -7.95
CA PHE A 70 -7.61 24.75 -9.19
C PHE A 70 -7.48 23.58 -10.17
N ALA A 71 -6.29 22.97 -10.25
CA ALA A 71 -6.06 21.80 -11.10
C ALA A 71 -6.87 20.59 -10.60
N LEU A 72 -6.87 20.36 -9.27
CA LEU A 72 -7.65 19.29 -8.66
C LEU A 72 -9.16 19.53 -8.78
N GLN A 73 -9.63 20.77 -8.67
CA GLN A 73 -11.04 21.09 -8.88
C GLN A 73 -11.48 20.74 -10.31
N ARG A 74 -10.74 21.19 -11.32
CA ARG A 74 -11.01 20.84 -12.72
C ARG A 74 -10.98 19.33 -12.96
N GLN A 75 -10.01 18.63 -12.36
CA GLN A 75 -9.92 17.18 -12.48
C GLN A 75 -11.10 16.46 -11.83
N LYS A 76 -11.62 16.98 -10.72
CA LYS A 76 -12.81 16.43 -10.06
C LYS A 76 -14.03 16.51 -10.99
N ASP A 77 -14.17 17.61 -11.72
CA ASP A 77 -15.29 17.81 -12.66
C ASP A 77 -15.11 16.99 -13.95
N GLN A 78 -13.88 16.85 -14.44
CA GLN A 78 -13.55 16.09 -15.66
C GLN A 78 -13.46 14.58 -15.45
N GLY A 79 -13.31 14.12 -14.20
CA GLY A 79 -13.03 12.73 -13.88
C GLY A 79 -11.56 12.33 -14.10
N VAL A 80 -11.22 11.12 -13.65
CA VAL A 80 -9.86 10.56 -13.74
C VAL A 80 -9.73 9.62 -14.92
N THR A 81 -8.64 9.73 -15.68
CA THR A 81 -8.36 8.86 -16.84
C THR A 81 -7.44 7.69 -16.52
N LYS A 82 -6.91 7.68 -15.30
CA LYS A 82 -6.03 6.66 -14.72
C LYS A 82 -6.47 6.41 -13.29
N ARG A 83 -6.47 5.16 -12.83
CA ARG A 83 -6.78 4.84 -11.42
C ARG A 83 -5.82 3.79 -10.87
N LEU A 84 -5.34 4.02 -9.65
CA LEU A 84 -4.60 3.03 -8.87
C LEU A 84 -5.58 2.00 -8.33
N VAL A 85 -5.28 0.72 -8.55
CA VAL A 85 -6.11 -0.41 -8.16
C VAL A 85 -5.24 -1.41 -7.42
N PHE A 86 -5.82 -1.99 -6.36
CA PHE A 86 -5.22 -3.09 -5.63
C PHE A 86 -5.64 -4.40 -6.29
N PHE A 87 -4.70 -5.30 -6.50
CA PHE A 87 -4.96 -6.62 -7.04
C PHE A 87 -4.39 -7.68 -6.10
N HIS A 88 -5.10 -8.80 -5.97
CA HIS A 88 -4.50 -10.02 -5.46
C HIS A 88 -4.52 -11.10 -6.53
N LEU A 89 -3.47 -11.92 -6.53
CA LEU A 89 -3.34 -13.04 -7.44
C LEU A 89 -4.18 -14.20 -6.90
N GLU A 90 -4.91 -14.86 -7.79
CA GLU A 90 -5.68 -16.07 -7.48
C GLU A 90 -4.88 -17.31 -7.90
N ASP A 91 -4.96 -18.37 -7.09
CA ASP A 91 -4.39 -19.69 -7.40
C ASP A 91 -2.88 -19.73 -7.69
N VAL A 92 -2.11 -18.81 -7.11
CA VAL A 92 -0.64 -18.78 -7.22
C VAL A 92 0.02 -19.28 -5.93
N ASP A 93 0.71 -20.41 -6.01
CA ASP A 93 1.62 -20.86 -4.95
C ASP A 93 2.88 -19.97 -4.91
N PRO A 94 3.12 -19.21 -3.83
CA PRO A 94 4.30 -18.37 -3.70
C PRO A 94 5.63 -19.16 -3.67
N ASN A 95 5.64 -20.45 -3.39
CA ASN A 95 6.88 -21.23 -3.33
C ASN A 95 7.29 -21.82 -4.69
N GLN A 96 6.34 -21.91 -5.62
CA GLN A 96 6.55 -22.56 -6.92
C GLN A 96 6.51 -21.56 -8.08
N HIS A 97 5.72 -20.50 -7.95
CA HIS A 97 5.55 -19.52 -9.01
C HIS A 97 6.43 -18.29 -8.83
N VAL A 98 6.73 -17.62 -9.94
CA VAL A 98 7.46 -16.37 -9.96
C VAL A 98 6.61 -15.25 -9.38
N TRP A 99 7.19 -14.43 -8.52
CA TRP A 99 6.49 -13.32 -7.88
C TRP A 99 6.50 -12.10 -8.78
N PRO A 100 5.40 -11.33 -8.81
CA PRO A 100 5.46 -9.99 -9.35
C PRO A 100 6.33 -9.11 -8.44
N TRP A 101 7.03 -8.15 -9.04
CA TRP A 101 7.89 -7.18 -8.35
C TRP A 101 7.52 -5.74 -8.65
N GLY A 102 7.17 -5.45 -9.90
CA GLY A 102 6.88 -4.12 -10.43
C GLY A 102 7.22 -4.01 -11.92
N GLY A 103 6.37 -3.33 -12.68
CA GLY A 103 6.51 -3.12 -14.12
C GLY A 103 5.74 -4.11 -15.00
N GLU A 104 5.17 -5.17 -14.40
CA GLU A 104 4.41 -6.19 -15.13
C GLU A 104 3.17 -5.58 -15.79
N PRO A 105 2.89 -5.87 -17.06
CA PRO A 105 1.72 -5.32 -17.73
C PRO A 105 0.43 -5.98 -17.25
N ILE A 106 -0.58 -5.13 -17.04
CA ILE A 106 -1.92 -5.53 -16.60
C ILE A 106 -2.83 -5.58 -17.81
N TYR A 107 -3.56 -6.67 -17.94
CA TYR A 107 -4.51 -6.90 -19.01
C TYR A 107 -5.93 -6.99 -18.48
N ARG A 108 -6.86 -6.48 -19.26
CA ARG A 108 -8.30 -6.61 -19.06
C ARG A 108 -8.90 -7.14 -20.34
N ASN A 109 -9.53 -8.31 -20.30
CA ASN A 109 -10.15 -8.95 -21.47
C ASN A 109 -9.18 -9.01 -22.68
N ASN A 110 -7.94 -9.48 -22.45
CA ASN A 110 -6.85 -9.56 -23.43
C ASN A 110 -6.30 -8.23 -23.96
N GLU A 111 -6.75 -7.08 -23.48
CA GLU A 111 -6.19 -5.78 -23.83
C GLU A 111 -5.31 -5.23 -22.72
N CYS A 112 -4.13 -4.70 -23.06
CA CYS A 112 -3.24 -4.08 -22.09
C CYS A 112 -3.85 -2.76 -21.60
N VAL A 113 -4.10 -2.67 -20.29
CA VAL A 113 -4.73 -1.53 -19.64
C VAL A 113 -3.79 -0.76 -18.72
N GLY A 114 -2.62 -1.30 -18.41
CA GLY A 114 -1.76 -0.70 -17.40
C GLY A 114 -0.52 -1.51 -17.06
N HIS A 115 0.08 -1.17 -15.93
CA HIS A 115 1.20 -1.91 -15.36
C HIS A 115 1.15 -1.88 -13.83
N VAL A 116 1.76 -2.90 -13.23
CA VAL A 116 2.02 -2.99 -11.80
C VAL A 116 3.10 -1.99 -11.42
N THR A 117 2.88 -1.29 -10.32
CA THR A 117 3.88 -0.37 -9.75
C THR A 117 4.66 -1.05 -8.63
N SER A 118 3.95 -1.70 -7.72
CA SER A 118 4.53 -2.39 -6.57
C SER A 118 3.85 -3.72 -6.34
N ALA A 119 4.63 -4.71 -5.95
CA ALA A 119 4.13 -6.02 -5.57
C ALA A 119 4.80 -6.56 -4.30
N GLY A 120 4.12 -7.51 -3.66
CA GLY A 120 4.57 -8.14 -2.43
C GLY A 120 3.66 -9.27 -2.00
N TYR A 121 3.95 -9.83 -0.83
CA TYR A 121 3.12 -10.87 -0.23
C TYR A 121 2.31 -10.32 0.94
N GLY A 122 1.00 -10.46 0.88
CA GLY A 122 0.10 -10.10 1.97
C GLY A 122 0.03 -11.26 2.96
N PHE A 123 0.76 -11.17 4.07
CA PHE A 123 0.77 -12.23 5.09
C PHE A 123 -0.58 -12.42 5.77
N THR A 124 -1.38 -11.36 5.87
CA THR A 124 -2.72 -11.45 6.48
C THR A 124 -3.70 -12.11 5.52
N LEU A 125 -3.58 -11.83 4.22
CA LEU A 125 -4.39 -12.47 3.17
C LEU A 125 -3.87 -13.85 2.76
N SER A 126 -2.62 -14.17 3.08
CA SER A 126 -1.89 -15.33 2.58
C SER A 126 -1.85 -15.41 1.04
N LYS A 127 -1.82 -14.27 0.36
CA LYS A 127 -1.83 -14.15 -1.11
C LYS A 127 -0.78 -13.16 -1.60
N LEU A 128 -0.31 -13.34 -2.83
CA LEU A 128 0.45 -12.31 -3.52
C LEU A 128 -0.47 -11.13 -3.87
N VAL A 129 0.02 -9.93 -3.62
CA VAL A 129 -0.72 -8.68 -3.75
C VAL A 129 0.11 -7.69 -4.55
N CYS A 130 -0.57 -6.83 -5.31
CA CYS A 130 0.09 -5.79 -6.07
C CYS A 130 -0.79 -4.56 -6.24
N LEU A 131 -0.14 -3.42 -6.46
CA LEU A 131 -0.75 -2.16 -6.84
C LEU A 131 -0.44 -1.90 -8.30
N GLY A 132 -1.39 -1.36 -9.03
CA GLY A 132 -1.18 -1.02 -10.43
C GLY A 132 -2.10 0.07 -10.92
N PHE A 133 -1.62 0.84 -11.89
CA PHE A 133 -2.44 1.85 -12.56
C PHE A 133 -3.13 1.26 -13.76
N ILE A 134 -4.45 1.39 -13.82
CA ILE A 134 -5.24 1.04 -14.99
C ILE A 134 -5.71 2.29 -15.74
N ARG A 135 -5.87 2.13 -17.04
CA ARG A 135 -6.46 3.08 -18.00
C ARG A 135 -7.39 2.31 -18.94
N HIS A 136 -8.20 3.03 -19.71
CA HIS A 136 -9.00 2.39 -20.74
C HIS A 136 -8.09 1.82 -21.82
N PRO A 137 -8.35 0.61 -22.32
CA PRO A 137 -7.60 0.06 -23.44
C PRO A 137 -7.85 0.92 -24.68
N GLY A 138 -6.78 1.54 -25.18
CA GLY A 138 -6.88 2.53 -26.24
C GLY A 138 -6.77 1.90 -27.62
N ARG A 139 -7.90 1.57 -28.26
CA ARG A 139 -7.92 1.32 -29.71
C ARG A 139 -8.03 2.61 -30.53
N ASN A 140 -8.60 3.67 -29.95
CA ASN A 140 -8.69 5.00 -30.56
C ASN A 140 -7.60 5.94 -29.99
N LYS A 141 -6.57 6.18 -30.81
CA LYS A 141 -5.44 7.09 -30.54
C LYS A 141 -5.93 8.53 -30.37
N GLY A 142 -6.37 8.93 -29.18
CA GLY A 142 -6.61 10.34 -28.86
C GLY A 142 -7.52 10.62 -27.65
N THR A 143 -8.58 9.84 -27.46
CA THR A 143 -9.58 10.15 -26.43
C THR A 143 -9.32 9.34 -25.16
N ARG A 144 -8.79 10.00 -24.13
CA ARG A 144 -8.67 9.40 -22.79
C ARG A 144 -10.06 9.33 -22.15
N GLN A 145 -10.57 8.12 -21.98
CA GLN A 145 -11.85 7.88 -21.32
C GLN A 145 -11.69 7.91 -19.78
N ILE A 146 -12.78 8.27 -19.09
CA ILE A 146 -12.82 8.33 -17.64
C ILE A 146 -12.92 6.91 -17.08
N ILE A 147 -12.11 6.61 -16.07
CA ILE A 147 -12.16 5.36 -15.31
C ILE A 147 -13.14 5.54 -14.15
N THR A 148 -14.27 4.84 -14.24
CA THR A 148 -15.28 4.75 -13.17
C THR A 148 -15.07 3.47 -12.36
N GLU A 149 -15.56 3.45 -11.13
CA GLU A 149 -15.50 2.26 -10.26
C GLU A 149 -16.22 1.05 -10.89
N GLU A 150 -17.31 1.33 -11.60
CA GLU A 150 -18.07 0.33 -12.37
C GLU A 150 -17.24 -0.34 -13.45
N PHE A 151 -16.35 0.40 -14.12
CA PHE A 151 -15.45 -0.17 -15.13
C PHE A 151 -14.45 -1.15 -14.52
N ILE A 152 -13.95 -0.83 -13.32
CA ILE A 152 -12.95 -1.64 -12.58
C ILE A 152 -13.60 -2.92 -12.05
N MET A 153 -14.80 -2.80 -11.48
CA MET A 153 -15.50 -3.91 -10.80
C MET A 153 -16.57 -4.56 -11.69
N ALA A 154 -16.53 -4.33 -13.01
CA ALA A 154 -17.49 -4.90 -13.94
C ALA A 154 -17.44 -6.43 -13.91
N ARG A 155 -18.60 -7.09 -13.86
CA ARG A 155 -18.70 -8.56 -13.77
C ARG A 155 -18.09 -9.31 -14.96
N ASN A 156 -18.01 -8.64 -16.11
CA ASN A 156 -17.42 -9.18 -17.34
C ASN A 156 -15.94 -8.81 -17.51
N ALA A 157 -15.33 -8.14 -16.53
CA ALA A 157 -13.91 -7.78 -16.58
C ALA A 157 -13.07 -8.93 -16.01
N LYS A 158 -12.30 -9.58 -16.87
CA LYS A 158 -11.25 -10.52 -16.48
C LYS A 158 -9.92 -9.79 -16.48
N TYR A 159 -9.25 -9.77 -15.33
CA TYR A 159 -7.92 -9.18 -15.19
C TYR A 159 -6.84 -10.25 -15.13
N GLU A 160 -5.75 -10.01 -15.85
CA GLU A 160 -4.59 -10.89 -15.90
C GLU A 160 -3.30 -10.07 -15.81
N LEU A 161 -2.33 -10.60 -15.07
CA LEU A 161 -0.96 -10.10 -15.04
C LEU A 161 -0.09 -10.96 -15.93
N ASP A 162 0.78 -10.33 -16.71
CA ASP A 162 1.88 -11.03 -17.38
C ASP A 162 3.11 -11.03 -16.49
N ILE A 163 3.42 -12.17 -15.88
CA ILE A 163 4.56 -12.36 -15.01
C ILE A 163 5.56 -13.24 -15.75
N ALA A 164 6.66 -12.65 -16.20
CA ALA A 164 7.72 -13.34 -16.94
C ALA A 164 7.20 -14.15 -18.16
N GLY A 165 6.19 -13.65 -18.87
CA GLY A 165 5.59 -14.31 -20.04
C GLY A 165 4.40 -15.21 -19.70
N SER A 166 4.09 -15.42 -18.42
CA SER A 166 2.96 -16.25 -17.96
C SER A 166 1.79 -15.39 -17.52
N ARG A 167 0.58 -15.76 -17.99
CA ARG A 167 -0.66 -15.03 -17.66
C ARG A 167 -1.30 -15.58 -16.41
N VAL A 168 -1.36 -14.74 -15.37
CA VAL A 168 -1.93 -15.07 -14.07
C VAL A 168 -3.21 -14.27 -13.85
N VAL A 169 -4.29 -14.94 -13.46
CA VAL A 169 -5.55 -14.28 -13.16
C VAL A 169 -5.44 -13.49 -11.86
N VAL A 170 -5.93 -12.26 -11.87
CA VAL A 170 -5.95 -11.39 -10.69
C VAL A 170 -7.31 -10.78 -10.45
N LYS A 171 -7.58 -10.47 -9.19
CA LYS A 171 -8.83 -9.87 -8.75
C LYS A 171 -8.63 -8.40 -8.36
N PRO A 172 -9.37 -7.45 -8.97
CA PRO A 172 -9.27 -6.03 -8.64
C PRO A 172 -10.02 -5.67 -7.35
N HIS A 173 -9.52 -4.64 -6.65
CA HIS A 173 -10.13 -3.99 -5.51
C HIS A 173 -9.85 -2.47 -5.53
N ILE A 174 -10.87 -1.69 -5.20
CA ILE A 174 -10.79 -0.20 -5.13
C ILE A 174 -10.44 0.29 -3.72
N HIS A 175 -10.57 -0.57 -2.72
CA HIS A 175 -10.27 -0.26 -1.33
C HIS A 175 -9.39 -1.33 -0.72
N ALA A 176 -8.68 -0.95 0.35
CA ALA A 176 -7.92 -1.90 1.13
C ALA A 176 -8.87 -3.02 1.61
N PRO A 177 -8.42 -4.28 1.61
CA PRO A 177 -9.15 -5.35 2.27
C PRO A 177 -9.45 -4.94 3.72
N TYR A 178 -10.64 -5.27 4.21
CA TYR A 178 -10.93 -5.10 5.62
C TYR A 178 -10.12 -6.13 6.40
N PHE A 179 -9.17 -5.66 7.20
CA PHE A 179 -8.47 -6.50 8.16
C PHE A 179 -9.19 -6.38 9.50
N ALA A 180 -9.49 -7.52 10.11
CA ALA A 180 -9.82 -7.55 11.53
C ALA A 180 -8.61 -6.93 12.25
N THR A 181 -8.78 -5.68 12.71
CA THR A 181 -7.80 -5.10 13.61
C THR A 181 -7.95 -5.93 14.88
N ALA A 182 -6.85 -6.51 15.39
CA ALA A 182 -6.88 -7.10 16.72
C ALA A 182 -7.61 -6.09 17.62
N ASN A 183 -8.68 -6.51 18.30
CA ASN A 183 -9.44 -5.65 19.20
C ASN A 183 -8.43 -4.99 20.14
N ILE A 184 -8.02 -3.76 19.83
CA ILE A 184 -7.48 -2.86 20.83
C ILE A 184 -8.71 -2.65 21.68
N ASP A 185 -8.74 -3.32 22.83
CA ASP A 185 -9.86 -3.37 23.76
C ASP A 185 -10.79 -2.17 23.60
N ASN A 186 -12.09 -2.42 23.52
CA ASN A 186 -13.16 -1.40 23.55
C ASN A 186 -13.09 -0.43 24.76
N SER A 187 -12.06 -0.52 25.58
CA SER A 187 -11.59 0.59 26.39
C SER A 187 -11.16 1.75 25.47
N LYS A 188 -12.07 2.71 25.28
CA LYS A 188 -11.72 4.10 24.96
C LYS A 188 -10.91 4.73 26.12
N LYS A 189 -9.88 4.07 26.64
CA LYS A 189 -8.92 4.68 27.54
C LYS A 189 -8.07 5.59 26.68
N LYS A 190 -8.37 6.89 26.73
CA LYS A 190 -7.55 7.94 26.16
C LYS A 190 -6.11 7.70 26.61
N TYR A 191 -5.22 7.36 25.68
CA TYR A 191 -3.81 7.13 25.98
C TYR A 191 -3.27 8.32 26.76
N ARG A 192 -2.84 8.07 28.00
CA ARG A 192 -2.15 9.05 28.84
C ARG A 192 -0.67 8.65 28.87
N PRO A 193 0.24 9.47 28.33
CA PRO A 193 1.66 9.22 28.46
C PRO A 193 2.01 9.04 29.94
N THR A 194 2.46 7.85 30.31
CA THR A 194 2.92 7.58 31.68
C THR A 194 4.43 7.71 31.65
N VAL A 195 4.97 8.68 32.39
CA VAL A 195 6.42 8.85 32.52
C VAL A 195 6.95 7.68 33.34
N VAL A 196 7.70 6.78 32.69
CA VAL A 196 8.38 5.69 33.35
C VAL A 196 9.72 6.22 33.84
N ASN A 197 9.88 6.36 35.16
CA ASN A 197 11.18 6.67 35.78
C ASN A 197 12.03 5.39 35.80
N ILE A 198 12.94 5.29 34.83
CA ILE A 198 13.84 4.13 34.68
C ILE A 198 14.96 4.26 35.71
N LYS A 199 15.14 3.24 36.56
CA LYS A 199 16.24 3.19 37.53
C LYS A 199 17.60 3.19 36.79
N SER A 200 18.58 3.88 37.37
CA SER A 200 19.92 4.11 36.81
C SER A 200 20.54 2.86 36.17
N PRO A 201 21.26 3.00 35.04
CA PRO A 201 21.76 1.87 34.25
C PRO A 201 23.02 1.26 34.87
N GLU A 202 22.87 0.56 36.00
CA GLU A 202 24.02 -0.09 36.66
C GLU A 202 24.18 -1.58 36.33
N ASN A 203 23.25 -2.22 35.62
CA ASN A 203 23.34 -3.67 35.35
C ASN A 203 22.95 -4.14 33.93
N ILE A 204 23.01 -3.27 32.92
CA ILE A 204 22.76 -3.69 31.53
C ILE A 204 24.06 -4.22 30.92
N ARG A 205 24.33 -5.53 31.09
CA ARG A 205 25.32 -6.22 30.24
C ARG A 205 24.74 -6.32 28.83
N LEU A 206 25.30 -5.58 27.88
CA LEU A 206 24.99 -5.74 26.46
C LEU A 206 25.52 -7.11 26.00
N PRO A 207 24.71 -8.01 25.44
CA PRO A 207 25.19 -9.33 24.98
C PRO A 207 25.96 -9.28 23.66
N TYR A 208 26.35 -8.10 23.17
CA TYR A 208 27.10 -7.96 21.92
C TYR A 208 28.24 -6.96 22.10
N THR A 209 29.37 -7.47 22.55
CA THR A 209 30.70 -6.94 22.23
C THR A 209 31.44 -8.06 21.49
N ALA A 210 31.37 -8.00 20.16
CA ALA A 210 32.34 -8.51 19.20
C ALA A 210 32.12 -7.73 17.90
#